data_AF-A0AAU5BXP6-F1
#
_entry.id   AF-A0AAU5BXP6-F1
#
_cell.length_a   1.000
_cell.length_b   1.000
_cell.length_c   1.000
_cell.angle_alpha   90.00
_cell.angle_beta   90.00
_cell.angle_gamma   90.00
#
_symmetry.space_group_name_H-M   'P 1'
#
loop_
_entity.id
_entity.type
_entity.pdbx_description
1 polymer ?
#
loop_
_entity_poly.entity_id
_entity_poly.type
_entity_poly.pdbx_seq_one_letter_code
_entity_poly.pdbx_strand_id
1 'polypeptide(L)'
;MTFTQIIDFKTSRVDDMNRLMDRWIEQTKGKRTATHSVLGRDRADSTHLVEIIEFPSYDVAMRNSQLPETDRIFREMVALCDEMPTFTDLDVVRDEALYKNNARRFLEMIATEPELALLDELLAEGCHFRNPANAQDTIGMDAFRREVEMWRGGFDFAFTVDDQIAEGDRVCTRWTWKATHNGDFMGLQPTGMDVTMTGVIIHRFRDDGKIVEAWWHYDMLGLMAQLGAVEG
;
A
#
# COMPACT_ATOMS: atom_id res chain seq x y z
N MET A 1 -15.14 12.37 2.25
CA MET A 1 -14.22 12.13 1.12
C MET A 1 -12.92 12.84 1.45
N THR A 2 -11.78 12.28 1.04
CA THR A 2 -10.48 12.93 1.21
C THR A 2 -10.50 14.31 0.56
N PHE A 3 -9.89 15.27 1.23
CA PHE A 3 -9.79 16.65 0.77
C PHE A 3 -8.32 17.01 0.59
N THR A 4 -8.01 17.69 -0.51
CA THR A 4 -6.65 18.14 -0.81
C THR A 4 -6.66 19.64 -1.03
N GLN A 5 -5.71 20.33 -0.42
CA GLN A 5 -5.45 21.74 -0.70
C GLN A 5 -4.12 21.88 -1.43
N ILE A 6 -4.12 22.67 -2.50
CA ILE A 6 -2.91 23.07 -3.21
C ILE A 6 -2.60 24.52 -2.86
N ILE A 7 -1.37 24.77 -2.44
CA ILE A 7 -0.83 26.11 -2.20
C ILE A 7 0.27 26.36 -3.22
N ASP A 8 0.05 27.31 -4.12
CA ASP A 8 0.99 27.69 -5.17
C ASP A 8 1.55 29.06 -4.85
N PHE A 9 2.88 29.16 -4.81
CA PHE A 9 3.55 30.39 -4.41
C PHE A 9 4.95 30.52 -4.99
N LYS A 10 5.40 31.76 -5.15
CA LYS A 10 6.80 32.05 -5.54
C LYS A 10 7.56 32.70 -4.42
N THR A 11 8.81 32.29 -4.25
CA THR A 11 9.74 32.94 -3.34
C THR A 11 11.19 32.72 -3.74
N SER A 12 11.95 33.81 -3.74
CA SER A 12 13.41 33.81 -3.79
C SER A 12 14.07 33.34 -2.48
N ARG A 13 13.29 33.22 -1.39
CA ARG A 13 13.73 32.92 -0.02
C ARG A 13 13.33 31.51 0.43
N VAL A 14 13.66 30.51 -0.39
CA VAL A 14 13.22 29.12 -0.17
C VAL A 14 13.71 28.53 1.17
N ASP A 15 14.93 28.86 1.60
CA ASP A 15 15.46 28.38 2.88
C ASP A 15 14.69 28.94 4.09
N ASP A 16 14.24 30.19 4.01
CA ASP A 16 13.42 30.79 5.06
C ASP A 16 12.01 30.19 5.09
N MET A 17 11.47 29.84 3.92
CA MET A 17 10.21 29.11 3.80
C MET A 17 10.30 27.72 4.44
N ASN A 18 11.35 26.94 4.13
CA ASN A 18 11.55 25.63 4.74
C ASN A 18 11.62 25.71 6.27
N ARG A 19 12.38 26.68 6.81
CA ARG A 19 12.44 26.91 8.26
C ARG A 19 11.09 27.30 8.86
N LEU A 20 10.25 28.02 8.11
CA LEU A 20 8.90 28.37 8.53
C LEU A 20 8.02 27.12 8.63
N MET A 21 8.07 26.24 7.62
CA MET A 21 7.33 24.98 7.59
C MET A 21 7.77 24.04 8.72
N ASP A 22 9.08 23.91 8.97
CA ASP A 22 9.61 23.13 10.09
C ASP A 22 9.06 23.61 11.44
N ARG A 23 9.00 24.94 11.65
CA ARG A 23 8.40 25.52 12.86
C ARG A 23 6.92 25.22 12.96
N TRP A 24 6.18 25.26 11.86
CA TRP A 24 4.75 24.91 11.86
C TRP A 24 4.53 23.45 12.25
N ILE A 25 5.32 22.51 11.71
CA ILE A 25 5.24 21.09 12.06
C ILE A 25 5.43 20.88 13.57
N GLU A 26 6.39 21.57 14.18
CA GLU A 26 6.64 21.45 15.62
C GLU A 26 5.55 22.14 16.46
N GLN A 27 5.14 23.36 16.10
CA GLN A 27 4.16 24.13 16.87
C GLN A 27 2.74 23.53 16.81
N THR A 28 2.41 22.82 15.73
CA THR A 28 1.10 22.18 15.56
C THR A 28 1.10 20.72 16.01
N LYS A 29 2.19 20.21 16.60
CA LYS A 29 2.28 18.84 17.10
C LYS A 29 1.16 18.52 18.08
N GLY A 30 0.44 17.43 17.81
CA GLY A 30 -0.72 16.98 18.59
C GLY A 30 -2.01 17.78 18.35
N LYS A 31 -1.99 18.80 17.48
CA LYS A 31 -3.16 19.62 17.12
C LYS A 31 -3.49 19.56 15.63
N ARG A 32 -2.48 19.47 14.75
CA ARG A 32 -2.67 19.39 13.30
C ARG A 32 -3.46 18.16 12.92
N THR A 33 -4.25 18.29 11.87
CA THR A 33 -5.07 17.21 11.33
C THR A 33 -4.69 16.81 9.90
N ALA A 34 -3.73 17.52 9.29
CA ALA A 34 -3.11 17.11 8.03
C ALA A 34 -2.45 15.74 8.18
N THR A 35 -2.74 14.84 7.23
CA THR A 35 -2.23 13.46 7.24
C THR A 35 -0.99 13.28 6.36
N HIS A 36 -0.83 14.14 5.36
CA HIS A 36 0.26 14.09 4.39
C HIS A 36 0.48 15.51 3.81
N SER A 37 1.73 15.90 3.57
CA SER A 37 2.10 17.12 2.86
C SER A 37 3.30 16.86 1.96
N VAL A 38 3.26 17.42 0.75
CA VAL A 38 4.34 17.38 -0.24
C VAL A 38 4.62 18.80 -0.68
N LEU A 39 5.87 19.25 -0.51
CA LEU A 39 6.36 20.50 -1.09
C LEU A 39 7.21 20.18 -2.33
N GLY A 40 6.72 20.57 -3.49
CA GLY A 40 7.43 20.47 -4.76
C GLY A 40 8.04 21.82 -5.16
N ARG A 41 9.24 21.79 -5.74
CA ARG A 41 9.80 22.92 -6.48
C ARG A 41 9.61 22.69 -7.97
N ASP A 42 9.10 23.69 -8.67
CA ASP A 42 9.00 23.64 -10.12
C ASP A 42 10.41 23.48 -10.74
N ARG A 43 10.52 22.54 -11.67
CA ARG A 43 11.77 22.24 -12.36
C ARG A 43 12.14 23.34 -13.36
N ALA A 44 11.13 24.00 -13.95
CA ALA A 44 11.33 25.06 -14.93
C ALA A 44 11.57 26.43 -14.28
N ASP A 45 11.09 26.63 -13.05
CA ASP A 45 11.23 27.85 -12.29
C ASP A 45 11.59 27.54 -10.83
N SER A 46 12.86 27.75 -10.46
CA SER A 46 13.34 27.41 -9.11
C SER A 46 12.75 28.27 -7.99
N THR A 47 12.08 29.38 -8.32
CA THR A 47 11.40 30.24 -7.36
C THR A 47 9.96 29.82 -7.11
N HIS A 48 9.39 28.98 -7.97
CA HIS A 48 8.02 28.49 -7.89
C HIS A 48 7.94 27.20 -7.08
N LEU A 49 7.12 27.21 -6.04
CA LEU A 49 6.89 26.10 -5.13
C LEU A 49 5.39 25.81 -5.06
N VAL A 50 5.08 24.51 -4.99
CA VAL A 50 3.71 24.01 -4.86
C VAL A 50 3.66 23.08 -3.67
N GLU A 51 2.85 23.41 -2.68
CA GLU A 51 2.54 22.53 -1.56
C GLU A 51 1.20 21.83 -1.81
N ILE A 52 1.16 20.51 -1.60
CA ILE A 52 -0.05 19.70 -1.66
C ILE A 52 -0.26 19.12 -0.27
N ILE A 53 -1.40 19.44 0.36
CA ILE A 53 -1.72 19.00 1.72
C ILE A 53 -3.00 18.16 1.68
N GLU A 54 -2.97 17.00 2.30
CA GLU A 54 -4.12 16.09 2.37
C GLU A 54 -4.72 16.06 3.78
N PHE A 55 -6.05 16.05 3.79
CA PHE A 55 -6.87 15.95 4.98
C PHE A 55 -7.92 14.85 4.83
N PRO A 56 -8.32 14.19 5.93
CA PRO A 56 -9.41 13.20 5.90
C PRO A 56 -10.75 13.74 5.37
N SER A 57 -11.00 15.04 5.53
CA SER A 57 -12.17 15.74 4.98
C SER A 57 -11.99 17.25 4.96
N TYR A 58 -12.87 17.95 4.24
CA TYR A 58 -12.93 19.41 4.22
C TYR A 58 -13.12 20.01 5.62
N ASP A 59 -14.05 19.48 6.43
CA ASP A 59 -14.27 19.96 7.81
C ASP A 59 -13.03 19.80 8.69
N VAL A 60 -12.24 18.75 8.45
CA VAL A 60 -10.98 18.51 9.14
C VAL A 60 -9.93 19.52 8.70
N ALA A 61 -9.88 19.86 7.40
CA ALA A 61 -9.03 20.91 6.85
C ALA A 61 -9.38 22.29 7.42
N MET A 62 -10.66 22.65 7.47
CA MET A 62 -11.10 23.94 8.00
C MET A 62 -10.78 24.10 9.49
N ARG A 63 -10.90 23.03 10.29
CA ARG A 63 -10.45 23.04 11.68
C ARG A 63 -8.94 23.27 11.81
N ASN A 64 -8.14 22.75 10.87
CA ASN A 64 -6.69 23.01 10.83
C ASN A 64 -6.37 24.46 10.44
N SER A 65 -7.08 25.00 9.45
CA SER A 65 -6.91 26.39 8.99
C SER A 65 -7.30 27.39 10.07
N GLN A 66 -8.32 27.10 10.88
CA GLN A 66 -8.76 27.95 11.99
C GLN A 66 -7.85 27.89 13.23
N LEU A 67 -6.77 27.10 13.21
CA LEU A 67 -5.80 27.13 14.31
C LEU A 67 -5.06 28.47 14.33
N PRO A 68 -4.95 29.15 15.48
CA PRO A 68 -4.20 30.41 15.58
C PRO A 68 -2.74 30.28 15.11
N GLU A 69 -2.14 29.10 15.32
CA GLU A 69 -0.80 28.76 14.84
C GLU A 69 -0.74 28.71 13.31
N THR A 70 -1.76 28.15 12.65
CA THR A 70 -1.84 28.10 11.19
C THR A 70 -2.04 29.49 10.59
N ASP A 71 -2.93 30.31 11.15
CA ASP A 71 -3.13 31.71 10.73
C ASP A 71 -1.85 32.56 10.86
N ARG A 72 -1.07 32.33 11.92
CA ARG A 72 0.22 33.00 12.10
C ARG A 72 1.22 32.60 11.02
N ILE A 73 1.37 31.30 10.81
CA ILE A 73 2.30 30.77 9.81
C ILE A 73 1.91 31.21 8.41
N PHE A 74 0.62 31.25 8.10
CA PHE A 74 0.10 31.79 6.84
C PHE A 74 0.55 33.24 6.60
N ARG A 75 0.46 34.12 7.60
CA ARG A 75 0.92 35.51 7.46
C ARG A 75 2.42 35.61 7.26
N GLU A 76 3.19 34.80 7.98
CA GLU A 76 4.65 34.72 7.80
C GLU A 76 5.00 34.19 6.40
N MET A 77 4.25 33.21 5.90
CA MET A 77 4.40 32.65 4.55
C MET A 77 4.17 33.71 3.47
N VAL A 78 3.05 34.41 3.52
CA VAL A 78 2.73 35.49 2.57
C VAL A 78 3.82 36.56 2.54
N ALA A 79 4.42 36.90 3.70
CA ALA A 79 5.51 37.86 3.77
C ALA A 79 6.84 37.34 3.18
N LEU A 80 7.00 36.02 3.07
CA LEU A 80 8.14 35.37 2.43
C LEU A 80 7.96 35.19 0.92
N CYS A 81 6.72 35.22 0.42
CA CYS A 81 6.42 35.12 -1.00
C CYS A 81 6.78 36.41 -1.76
N ASP A 82 7.19 36.26 -3.02
CA ASP A 82 7.46 37.37 -3.94
C ASP A 82 6.14 37.90 -4.55
N GLU A 83 5.10 37.05 -4.59
CA GLU A 83 3.73 37.38 -4.98
C GLU A 83 2.71 36.73 -4.05
N MET A 84 1.43 37.13 -4.14
CA MET A 84 0.39 36.55 -3.28
C MET A 84 0.22 35.05 -3.61
N PRO A 85 0.34 34.14 -2.63
CA PRO A 85 0.09 32.72 -2.86
C PRO A 85 -1.36 32.48 -3.28
N THR A 86 -1.58 31.43 -4.08
CA THR A 86 -2.91 30.98 -4.46
C THR A 86 -3.25 29.67 -3.76
N PHE A 87 -4.54 29.48 -3.47
CA PHE A 87 -5.06 28.34 -2.72
C PHE A 87 -6.17 27.69 -3.54
N THR A 88 -6.02 26.40 -3.80
CA THR A 88 -7.03 25.61 -4.52
C THR A 88 -7.50 24.48 -3.64
N ASP A 89 -8.81 24.49 -3.36
CA ASP A 89 -9.49 23.47 -2.56
C ASP A 89 -10.07 22.40 -3.49
N LEU A 90 -9.69 21.14 -3.27
CA LEU A 90 -10.04 20.02 -4.14
C LEU A 90 -10.76 18.92 -3.37
N ASP A 91 -11.95 18.57 -3.87
CA ASP A 91 -12.56 17.28 -3.56
C ASP A 91 -11.87 16.19 -4.40
N VAL A 92 -11.27 15.21 -3.73
CA VAL A 92 -10.59 14.11 -4.42
C VAL A 92 -11.62 13.22 -5.10
N VAL A 93 -11.64 13.26 -6.44
CA VAL A 93 -12.56 12.45 -7.27
C VAL A 93 -12.01 11.04 -7.50
N ARG A 94 -10.69 10.89 -7.62
CA ARG A 94 -10.02 9.61 -7.86
C ARG A 94 -8.63 9.61 -7.22
N ASP A 95 -8.32 8.55 -6.50
CA ASP A 95 -7.02 8.27 -5.89
C ASP A 95 -6.68 6.81 -6.19
N GLU A 96 -5.60 6.56 -6.94
CA GLU A 96 -5.24 5.23 -7.43
C GLU A 96 -3.93 4.72 -6.82
N ALA A 97 -4.05 3.80 -5.86
CA ALA A 97 -2.92 3.06 -5.35
C ALA A 97 -2.58 1.86 -6.27
N LEU A 98 -1.93 2.13 -7.42
CA LEU A 98 -1.69 1.13 -8.48
C LEU A 98 -1.01 -0.16 -7.97
N TYR A 99 0.01 -0.06 -7.12
CA TYR A 99 0.67 -1.24 -6.55
C TYR A 99 -0.25 -2.03 -5.62
N LYS A 100 -1.13 -1.37 -4.85
CA LYS A 100 -2.12 -2.08 -4.02
C LYS A 100 -3.10 -2.85 -4.89
N ASN A 101 -3.50 -2.27 -6.04
CA ASN A 101 -4.35 -2.94 -6.99
C ASN A 101 -3.67 -4.19 -7.59
N ASN A 102 -2.42 -4.08 -8.02
CA ASN A 102 -1.66 -5.23 -8.54
C ASN A 102 -1.47 -6.33 -7.48
N ALA A 103 -1.18 -5.95 -6.23
CA ALA A 103 -1.08 -6.92 -5.12
C ALA A 103 -2.41 -7.65 -4.83
N ARG A 104 -3.56 -6.99 -5.02
CA ARG A 104 -4.88 -7.63 -4.89
C ARG A 104 -5.12 -8.61 -6.05
N ARG A 105 -4.89 -8.15 -7.29
CA ARG A 105 -5.02 -8.97 -8.50
C ARG A 105 -4.12 -10.19 -8.46
N PHE A 106 -2.94 -10.10 -7.84
CA PHE A 106 -2.07 -11.25 -7.62
C PHE A 106 -2.73 -12.35 -6.77
N LEU A 107 -3.37 -12.01 -5.65
CA LEU A 107 -4.09 -12.98 -4.82
C LEU A 107 -5.32 -13.56 -5.53
N GLU A 108 -6.08 -12.72 -6.23
CA GLU A 108 -7.21 -13.15 -7.05
C GLU A 108 -6.75 -14.12 -8.15
N MET A 109 -5.67 -13.78 -8.87
CA MET A 109 -5.08 -14.64 -9.89
C MET A 109 -4.72 -16.03 -9.34
N ILE A 110 -4.12 -16.10 -8.15
CA ILE A 110 -3.79 -17.39 -7.51
C ILE A 110 -5.04 -18.22 -7.22
N ALA A 111 -6.17 -17.61 -6.87
CA ALA A 111 -7.40 -18.34 -6.55
C ALA A 111 -8.20 -18.71 -7.80
N THR A 112 -8.42 -17.78 -8.73
CA THR A 112 -9.49 -17.91 -9.75
C THR A 112 -9.01 -18.08 -11.17
N GLU A 113 -7.81 -17.62 -11.52
CA GLU A 113 -7.39 -17.54 -12.93
C GLU A 113 -6.84 -18.89 -13.45
N PRO A 114 -7.44 -19.50 -14.48
CA PRO A 114 -6.90 -20.69 -15.13
C PRO A 114 -5.53 -20.41 -15.74
N GLU A 115 -4.60 -21.37 -15.63
CA GLU A 115 -3.22 -21.30 -16.19
C GLU A 115 -2.38 -20.09 -15.75
N LEU A 116 -2.90 -19.27 -14.82
CA LEU A 116 -2.30 -18.04 -14.32
C LEU A 116 -1.94 -17.05 -15.44
N ALA A 117 -2.87 -16.78 -16.36
CA ALA A 117 -2.64 -15.94 -17.54
C ALA A 117 -2.12 -14.51 -17.24
N LEU A 118 -2.35 -13.98 -16.02
CA LEU A 118 -1.88 -12.66 -15.59
C LEU A 118 -0.44 -12.66 -15.04
N LEU A 119 0.24 -13.81 -15.07
CA LEU A 119 1.60 -13.98 -14.61
C LEU A 119 2.56 -12.95 -15.22
N ASP A 120 2.60 -12.85 -16.54
CA ASP A 120 3.50 -11.92 -17.24
C ASP A 120 3.14 -10.44 -17.00
N GLU A 121 1.89 -10.14 -16.66
CA GLU A 121 1.44 -8.79 -16.32
C GLU A 121 1.90 -8.39 -14.91
N LEU A 122 1.74 -9.29 -13.94
CA LEU A 122 1.89 -8.98 -12.52
C LEU A 122 3.29 -9.28 -11.98
N LEU A 123 4.04 -10.19 -12.59
CA LEU A 123 5.31 -10.70 -12.07
C LEU A 123 6.47 -10.45 -13.03
N ALA A 124 7.64 -10.15 -12.45
CA ALA A 124 8.89 -10.18 -13.19
C ALA A 124 9.35 -11.63 -13.41
N GLU A 125 10.04 -11.89 -14.52
CA GLU A 125 10.51 -13.23 -14.93
C GLU A 125 11.31 -13.95 -13.82
N GLY A 126 12.19 -13.22 -13.14
CA GLY A 126 13.01 -13.71 -12.03
C GLY A 126 12.43 -13.41 -10.64
N CYS A 127 11.11 -13.29 -10.50
CA CYS A 127 10.48 -13.01 -9.22
C CYS A 127 10.88 -14.02 -8.14
N HIS A 128 11.07 -13.53 -6.92
CA HIS A 128 11.56 -14.31 -5.80
C HIS A 128 10.54 -14.33 -4.66
N PHE A 129 9.94 -15.49 -4.43
CA PHE A 129 9.00 -15.71 -3.33
C PHE A 129 9.71 -16.39 -2.17
N ARG A 130 9.73 -15.70 -1.04
CA ARG A 130 10.27 -16.19 0.21
C ARG A 130 9.14 -16.65 1.09
N ASN A 131 9.22 -17.90 1.54
CA ASN A 131 8.22 -18.49 2.41
C ASN A 131 8.94 -19.32 3.48
N PRO A 132 8.97 -18.87 4.74
CA PRO A 132 9.60 -19.60 5.83
C PRO A 132 9.00 -20.99 6.08
N ALA A 133 7.78 -21.27 5.59
CA ALA A 133 7.18 -22.60 5.66
C ALA A 133 7.80 -23.60 4.66
N ASN A 134 8.52 -23.11 3.64
CA ASN A 134 9.16 -23.93 2.62
C ASN A 134 10.66 -24.11 2.94
N ALA A 135 11.21 -25.28 2.59
CA ALA A 135 12.64 -25.55 2.76
C ALA A 135 13.54 -24.73 1.81
N GLN A 136 12.98 -24.30 0.68
CA GLN A 136 13.65 -23.48 -0.33
C GLN A 136 12.70 -22.39 -0.81
N ASP A 137 13.27 -21.25 -1.19
CA ASP A 137 12.52 -20.18 -1.80
C ASP A 137 12.05 -20.58 -3.22
N THR A 138 10.92 -20.01 -3.63
CA THR A 138 10.36 -20.19 -4.97
C THR A 138 10.91 -19.09 -5.89
N ILE A 139 11.70 -19.46 -6.88
CA ILE A 139 12.38 -18.53 -7.79
C ILE A 139 11.89 -18.74 -9.22
N GLY A 140 11.38 -17.67 -9.82
CA GLY A 140 10.89 -17.64 -11.18
C GLY A 140 9.47 -18.16 -11.35
N MET A 141 8.86 -17.80 -12.48
CA MET A 141 7.43 -17.99 -12.74
C MET A 141 7.04 -19.48 -12.86
N ASP A 142 7.92 -20.34 -13.37
CA ASP A 142 7.66 -21.78 -13.47
C ASP A 142 7.63 -22.47 -12.11
N ALA A 143 8.50 -22.06 -11.17
CA ALA A 143 8.47 -22.56 -9.81
C ALA A 143 7.21 -22.11 -9.09
N PHE A 144 6.83 -20.84 -9.28
CA PHE A 144 5.59 -20.29 -8.74
C PHE A 144 4.34 -21.00 -9.27
N ARG A 145 4.28 -21.29 -10.58
CA ARG A 145 3.16 -22.04 -11.17
C ARG A 145 2.98 -23.42 -10.52
N ARG A 146 4.08 -24.17 -10.33
CA ARG A 146 4.03 -25.48 -9.65
C ARG A 146 3.56 -25.38 -8.20
N GLU A 147 3.97 -24.33 -7.49
CA GLU A 147 3.51 -24.10 -6.12
C GLU A 147 2.00 -23.81 -6.07
N VAL A 148 1.49 -22.94 -6.96
CA VAL A 148 0.05 -22.67 -7.05
C VAL A 148 -0.75 -23.90 -7.46
N GLU A 149 -0.25 -24.70 -8.40
CA GLU A 149 -0.87 -25.98 -8.81
C GLU A 149 -0.94 -26.97 -7.64
N MET A 150 0.10 -27.07 -6.82
CA MET A 150 0.08 -27.92 -5.62
C MET A 150 -1.02 -27.47 -4.65
N TRP A 151 -1.14 -26.17 -4.37
CA TRP A 151 -2.18 -25.63 -3.49
C TRP A 151 -3.59 -25.84 -4.05
N ARG A 152 -3.80 -25.55 -5.35
CA ARG A 152 -5.09 -25.77 -6.03
C ARG A 152 -5.43 -27.26 -6.19
N GLY A 153 -4.44 -28.13 -6.20
CA GLY A 153 -4.62 -29.58 -6.24
C GLY A 153 -5.15 -30.14 -4.93
N GLY A 154 -4.79 -29.54 -3.79
CA GLY A 154 -5.29 -29.95 -2.47
C GLY A 154 -6.57 -29.25 -2.04
N PHE A 155 -6.79 -28.02 -2.51
CA PHE A 155 -7.86 -27.15 -2.02
C PHE A 155 -8.59 -26.40 -3.13
N ASP A 156 -9.91 -26.29 -2.98
CA ASP A 156 -10.68 -25.23 -3.62
C ASP A 156 -10.74 -24.03 -2.66
N PHE A 157 -10.28 -22.86 -3.09
CA PHE A 157 -10.04 -21.75 -2.17
C PHE A 157 -10.24 -20.36 -2.78
N ALA A 158 -10.45 -19.39 -1.90
CA ALA A 158 -10.48 -17.97 -2.23
C ALA A 158 -9.78 -17.12 -1.17
N PHE A 159 -9.21 -16.00 -1.60
CA PHE A 159 -8.70 -14.96 -0.72
C PHE A 159 -9.73 -13.85 -0.51
N THR A 160 -9.81 -13.35 0.72
CA THR A 160 -10.40 -12.07 1.07
C THR A 160 -9.26 -11.14 1.47
N VAL A 161 -9.16 -9.97 0.82
CA VAL A 161 -8.22 -8.92 1.22
C VAL A 161 -8.84 -8.13 2.35
N ASP A 162 -8.26 -8.26 3.55
CA ASP A 162 -8.76 -7.61 4.75
C ASP A 162 -8.21 -6.20 4.92
N ASP A 163 -6.95 -5.97 4.53
CA ASP A 163 -6.29 -4.66 4.62
C ASP A 163 -5.07 -4.56 3.69
N GLN A 164 -4.69 -3.35 3.28
CA GLN A 164 -3.51 -3.07 2.47
C GLN A 164 -2.79 -1.76 2.85
N ILE A 165 -1.50 -1.89 3.17
CA ILE A 165 -0.60 -0.77 3.47
C ILE A 165 0.48 -0.73 2.39
N ALA A 166 0.78 0.47 1.87
CA ALA A 166 1.82 0.66 0.87
C ALA A 166 2.80 1.75 1.31
N GLU A 167 4.08 1.51 1.10
CA GLU A 167 5.16 2.48 1.35
C GLU A 167 6.27 2.25 0.32
N GLY A 168 6.61 3.30 -0.44
CA GLY A 168 7.57 3.21 -1.53
C GLY A 168 7.19 2.14 -2.56
N ASP A 169 8.11 1.22 -2.81
CA ASP A 169 7.96 0.09 -3.74
C ASP A 169 7.34 -1.16 -3.08
N ARG A 170 6.79 -1.06 -1.87
CA ARG A 170 6.27 -2.20 -1.12
C ARG A 170 4.78 -2.09 -0.81
N VAL A 171 4.10 -3.24 -0.85
CA VAL A 171 2.72 -3.38 -0.38
C VAL A 171 2.63 -4.56 0.56
N CYS A 172 2.17 -4.32 1.79
CA CYS A 172 1.75 -5.36 2.73
C CYS A 172 0.24 -5.57 2.60
N THR A 173 -0.17 -6.79 2.26
CA THR A 173 -1.58 -7.20 2.17
C THR A 173 -1.86 -8.20 3.29
N ARG A 174 -2.81 -7.88 4.17
CA ARG A 174 -3.38 -8.83 5.13
C ARG A 174 -4.59 -9.49 4.51
N TRP A 175 -4.68 -10.80 4.63
CA TRP A 175 -5.71 -11.58 3.95
C TRP A 175 -6.23 -12.72 4.83
N THR A 176 -7.46 -13.11 4.50
CA THR A 176 -8.11 -14.33 4.99
C THR A 176 -8.29 -15.27 3.80
N TRP A 177 -7.79 -16.49 3.92
CA TRP A 177 -7.93 -17.55 2.95
C TRP A 177 -8.94 -18.57 3.47
N LYS A 178 -9.95 -18.88 2.65
CA LYS A 178 -10.97 -19.88 2.98
C LYS A 178 -10.95 -20.96 1.92
N ALA A 179 -11.04 -22.20 2.36
CA ALA A 179 -10.90 -23.32 1.46
C ALA A 179 -11.65 -24.57 1.93
N THR A 180 -11.89 -25.48 0.99
CA THR A 180 -12.32 -26.86 1.25
C THR A 180 -11.19 -27.81 0.85
N HIS A 181 -10.77 -28.69 1.76
CA HIS A 181 -9.74 -29.70 1.50
C HIS A 181 -10.31 -30.89 0.73
N ASN A 182 -10.20 -30.85 -0.60
CA ASN A 182 -10.86 -31.78 -1.53
C ASN A 182 -9.89 -32.60 -2.39
N GLY A 183 -8.58 -32.36 -2.29
CA GLY A 183 -7.54 -33.19 -2.91
C GLY A 183 -6.44 -33.60 -1.94
N ASP A 184 -5.41 -34.27 -2.44
CA ASP A 184 -4.23 -34.59 -1.63
C ASP A 184 -3.42 -33.32 -1.36
N PHE A 185 -3.01 -33.13 -0.12
CA PHE A 185 -2.14 -32.04 0.26
C PHE A 185 -0.98 -32.54 1.12
N MET A 186 0.23 -32.52 0.56
CA MET A 186 1.45 -32.97 1.25
C MET A 186 1.34 -34.41 1.82
N GLY A 187 0.61 -35.29 1.13
CA GLY A 187 0.37 -36.67 1.55
C GLY A 187 -0.83 -36.86 2.50
N LEU A 188 -1.51 -35.77 2.88
CA LEU A 188 -2.79 -35.84 3.57
C LEU A 188 -3.90 -36.08 2.56
N GLN A 189 -4.66 -37.15 2.76
CA GLN A 189 -5.82 -37.46 1.93
C GLN A 189 -6.94 -36.43 2.13
N PRO A 190 -7.78 -36.18 1.10
CA PRO A 190 -8.83 -35.18 1.17
C PRO A 190 -9.79 -35.45 2.32
N THR A 191 -9.90 -34.48 3.22
CA THR A 191 -10.73 -34.60 4.43
C THR A 191 -12.17 -34.13 4.22
N GLY A 192 -12.42 -33.33 3.17
CA GLY A 192 -13.71 -32.66 2.94
C GLY A 192 -14.02 -31.53 3.92
N MET A 193 -13.09 -31.15 4.79
CA MET A 193 -13.28 -30.09 5.78
C MET A 193 -13.12 -28.70 5.16
N ASP A 194 -13.96 -27.78 5.63
CA ASP A 194 -13.77 -26.35 5.40
C ASP A 194 -12.78 -25.80 6.43
N VAL A 195 -11.77 -25.11 5.93
CA VAL A 195 -10.67 -24.58 6.71
C VAL A 195 -10.47 -23.09 6.43
N THR A 196 -9.92 -22.39 7.41
CA THR A 196 -9.58 -20.97 7.29
C THR A 196 -8.14 -20.74 7.71
N MET A 197 -7.42 -19.94 6.94
CA MET A 197 -6.06 -19.52 7.24
C MET A 197 -5.96 -18.00 7.11
N THR A 198 -5.21 -17.36 7.99
CA THR A 198 -4.91 -15.93 7.89
C THR A 198 -3.43 -15.73 7.63
N GLY A 199 -3.10 -14.64 6.96
CA GLY A 199 -1.72 -14.30 6.74
C GLY A 199 -1.51 -12.87 6.26
N VAL A 200 -0.25 -12.56 6.04
CA VAL A 200 0.21 -11.39 5.35
C VAL A 200 1.13 -11.80 4.21
N ILE A 201 1.06 -11.04 3.13
CA ILE A 201 2.08 -11.06 2.08
C ILE A 201 2.62 -9.65 1.88
N ILE A 202 3.94 -9.53 1.85
CA ILE A 202 4.60 -8.29 1.46
C ILE A 202 5.08 -8.48 0.03
N HIS A 203 4.72 -7.59 -0.87
CA HIS A 203 5.22 -7.55 -2.24
C HIS A 203 6.20 -6.39 -2.39
N ARG A 204 7.28 -6.60 -3.14
CA ARG A 204 8.14 -5.54 -3.67
C ARG A 204 7.93 -5.40 -5.17
N PHE A 205 7.79 -4.16 -5.63
CA PHE A 205 7.52 -3.81 -7.00
C PHE A 205 8.75 -3.20 -7.68
N ARG A 206 8.84 -3.37 -9.00
CA ARG A 206 9.73 -2.62 -9.86
C ARG A 206 9.00 -1.38 -10.41
N ASP A 207 9.74 -0.44 -11.00
CA ASP A 207 9.21 0.80 -11.59
C ASP A 207 8.12 0.57 -12.66
N ASP A 208 8.17 -0.56 -13.38
CA ASP A 208 7.11 -1.00 -14.30
C ASP A 208 5.86 -1.60 -13.63
N GLY A 209 5.82 -1.63 -12.29
CA GLY A 209 4.68 -2.10 -11.51
C GLY A 209 4.56 -3.62 -11.39
N LYS A 210 5.59 -4.37 -11.78
CA LYS A 210 5.65 -5.83 -11.60
C LYS A 210 6.24 -6.22 -10.26
N ILE A 211 5.72 -7.29 -9.68
CA ILE A 211 6.23 -7.91 -8.45
C ILE A 211 7.57 -8.59 -8.78
N VAL A 212 8.63 -8.17 -8.09
CA VAL A 212 9.97 -8.76 -8.21
C VAL A 212 10.31 -9.66 -7.03
N GLU A 213 9.64 -9.47 -5.90
CA GLU A 213 9.89 -10.23 -4.68
C GLU A 213 8.63 -10.25 -3.82
N ALA A 214 8.40 -11.34 -3.10
CA ALA A 214 7.36 -11.37 -2.08
C ALA A 214 7.75 -12.21 -0.86
N TRP A 215 7.24 -11.83 0.31
CA TRP A 215 7.45 -12.53 1.58
C TRP A 215 6.11 -13.02 2.10
N TRP A 216 5.94 -14.34 2.18
CA TRP A 216 4.75 -14.97 2.75
C TRP A 216 4.92 -15.21 4.25
N HIS A 217 3.89 -14.84 5.02
CA HIS A 217 3.76 -15.21 6.43
C HIS A 217 2.31 -15.59 6.71
N TYR A 218 2.05 -16.85 7.03
CA TYR A 218 0.70 -17.35 7.27
C TYR A 218 0.68 -18.50 8.29
N ASP A 219 -0.50 -18.76 8.83
CA ASP A 219 -0.70 -19.76 9.90
C ASP A 219 -0.77 -21.19 9.36
N MET A 220 0.37 -21.70 8.89
CA MET A 220 0.48 -23.09 8.40
C MET A 220 0.21 -24.10 9.52
N LEU A 221 0.63 -23.80 10.75
CA LEU A 221 0.40 -24.69 11.90
C LEU A 221 -1.10 -24.81 12.21
N GLY A 222 -1.82 -23.69 12.26
CA GLY A 222 -3.26 -23.66 12.45
C GLY A 222 -4.03 -24.34 11.31
N LEU A 223 -3.53 -24.29 10.07
CA LEU A 223 -4.07 -25.08 8.97
C LEU A 223 -3.87 -26.59 9.22
N MET A 224 -2.66 -27.03 9.57
CA MET A 224 -2.38 -28.44 9.84
C MET A 224 -3.21 -28.99 11.01
N ALA A 225 -3.46 -28.18 12.04
CA ALA A 225 -4.32 -28.55 13.17
C ALA A 225 -5.79 -28.75 12.72
N GLN A 226 -6.32 -27.84 11.89
CA GLN A 226 -7.66 -27.98 11.31
C GLN A 226 -7.80 -29.24 10.43
N LEU A 227 -6.71 -29.66 9.77
CA LEU A 227 -6.66 -30.89 8.98
C LEU A 227 -6.46 -32.17 9.82
N GLY A 228 -6.27 -32.05 11.13
CA GLY A 228 -6.03 -33.18 12.03
C GLY A 228 -4.63 -33.79 11.92
N ALA A 229 -3.67 -33.09 11.30
CA ALA A 229 -2.30 -33.56 11.13
C ALA A 229 -1.42 -33.33 12.37
N VAL A 230 -1.84 -32.40 13.24
CA VAL A 230 -1.19 -32.10 14.52
C VAL A 230 -2.26 -31.82 15.58
N GLU A 231 -1.97 -32.12 16.84
CA GLU A 231 -2.83 -31.73 17.97
C GLU A 231 -2.73 -30.21 18.18
N GLY A 232 -3.88 -29.57 18.39
CA GLY A 232 -4.00 -28.13 18.64
C GLY A 232 -3.79 -27.72 20.09
#